data_AF-A0A4W3GWN8-F1
#
_entry.id   AF-A0A4W3GWN8-F1
#
_cell.length_a   1.000
_cell.length_b   1.000
_cell.length_c   1.000
_cell.angle_alpha   90.00
_cell.angle_beta   90.00
_cell.angle_gamma   90.00
#
_symmetry.space_group_name_H-M   'P 1'
#
loop_
_entity.id
_entity.type
_entity.pdbx_description
1 polymer ?
#
loop_
_entity_poly.entity_id
_entity_poly.type
_entity_poly.pdbx_seq_one_letter_code
_entity_poly.pdbx_strand_id
1 'polypeptide(L)'
;MPQNKQTFQYKMWQFVVSPPFEYTIMAMIALNTVVLMMKFSDQPESYDNVLKYLNIVFTILFSFECILKIIAFGALVSVYTGGRGM
;
A
#
# COMPACT_ATOMS: atom_id res chain seq x y z
N MET A 1 -6.05 -32.88 -0.48
CA MET A 1 -5.96 -31.65 -1.32
C MET A 1 -7.28 -30.91 -1.22
N PRO A 2 -7.36 -29.74 -0.56
CA PRO A 2 -8.60 -28.98 -0.53
C PRO A 2 -8.84 -28.30 -1.88
N GLN A 3 -10.10 -28.36 -2.30
CA GLN A 3 -10.60 -28.24 -3.66
C GLN A 3 -11.31 -26.89 -3.91
N ASN A 4 -10.97 -25.83 -3.17
CA ASN A 4 -11.75 -24.59 -3.18
C ASN A 4 -10.98 -23.42 -3.82
N LYS A 5 -11.12 -23.29 -5.14
CA LYS A 5 -10.44 -22.33 -6.03
C LYS A 5 -11.09 -20.94 -6.07
N GLN A 6 -11.74 -20.47 -4.99
CA GLN A 6 -12.45 -19.17 -4.98
C GLN A 6 -11.92 -18.14 -3.97
N THR A 7 -10.83 -18.40 -3.27
CA THR A 7 -10.46 -17.55 -2.14
C THR A 7 -9.82 -16.25 -2.63
N PHE A 8 -10.55 -15.14 -2.47
CA PHE A 8 -10.12 -13.73 -2.64
C PHE A 8 -8.66 -13.48 -2.23
N GLN A 9 -8.20 -14.22 -1.22
CA GLN A 9 -6.83 -14.29 -0.72
C GLN A 9 -5.74 -14.59 -1.76
N TYR A 10 -5.91 -15.54 -2.70
CA TYR A 10 -4.85 -15.85 -3.69
C TYR A 10 -4.70 -14.73 -4.72
N LYS A 11 -5.82 -14.15 -5.16
CA LYS A 11 -5.84 -12.99 -6.04
C LYS A 11 -5.24 -11.76 -5.36
N MET A 12 -5.59 -11.52 -4.09
CA MET A 12 -5.00 -10.45 -3.30
C MET A 12 -3.50 -10.64 -3.09
N TRP A 13 -3.05 -11.87 -2.81
CA TRP A 13 -1.63 -12.18 -2.66
C TRP A 13 -0.85 -11.94 -3.96
N GLN A 14 -1.35 -12.43 -5.09
CA GLN A 14 -0.73 -12.15 -6.40
C GLN A 14 -0.73 -10.66 -6.74
N PHE A 15 -1.77 -9.92 -6.34
CA PHE A 15 -1.84 -8.47 -6.55
C PHE A 15 -0.81 -7.71 -5.70
N VAL A 16 -0.68 -8.05 -4.42
CA VAL A 16 0.27 -7.40 -3.50
C VAL A 16 1.72 -7.73 -3.83
N VAL A 17 2.01 -8.93 -4.31
CA VAL A 17 3.36 -9.35 -4.72
C VAL A 17 3.71 -8.91 -6.15
N SER A 18 2.77 -8.27 -6.86
CA SER A 18 2.99 -7.89 -8.25
C SER A 18 4.05 -6.78 -8.37
N PRO A 19 4.99 -6.88 -9.33
CA PRO A 19 5.97 -5.83 -9.62
C PRO A 19 5.40 -4.40 -9.75
N PRO A 20 4.24 -4.16 -10.42
CA PRO A 20 3.67 -2.81 -10.49
C PRO A 20 3.28 -2.23 -9.13
N PHE A 21 2.95 -3.06 -8.14
CA PHE A 21 2.66 -2.60 -6.79
C PHE A 21 3.92 -2.02 -6.10
N GLU A 22 5.07 -2.68 -6.27
CA GLU A 22 6.35 -2.17 -5.74
C GLU A 22 6.76 -0.86 -6.41
N TYR A 23 6.60 -0.75 -7.74
CA TYR A 23 6.85 0.49 -8.46
C TYR A 23 5.91 1.63 -8.03
N THR A 24 4.66 1.30 -7.68
CA THR A 24 3.69 2.27 -7.15
C THR A 24 4.18 2.88 -5.84
N ILE A 25 4.77 2.07 -4.95
CA ILE A 25 5.33 2.55 -3.69
C ILE A 25 6.56 3.42 -3.91
N MET A 26 7.47 3.00 -4.80
CA MET A 26 8.63 3.83 -5.15
C MET A 26 8.22 5.17 -5.76
N ALA A 27 7.20 5.18 -6.63
CA ALA A 27 6.66 6.41 -7.20
C ALA A 27 5.99 7.31 -6.16
N MET A 28 5.24 6.74 -5.20
CA MET A 28 4.61 7.50 -4.11
C MET A 28 5.64 8.11 -3.15
N ILE A 29 6.73 7.40 -2.85
CA ILE A 29 7.85 7.93 -2.06
C ILE A 29 8.48 9.11 -2.80
N ALA A 30 8.76 8.97 -4.10
CA ALA A 30 9.35 10.03 -4.92
C ALA A 30 8.41 11.25 -5.03
N LEU A 31 7.11 11.05 -5.16
CA LEU A 31 6.15 12.14 -5.21
C LEU A 31 6.05 12.89 -3.87
N ASN A 32 6.02 12.17 -2.74
CA ASN A 32 6.00 12.78 -1.42
C ASN A 32 7.28 13.59 -1.13
N THR A 33 8.45 13.11 -1.56
CA THR A 33 9.71 13.87 -1.43
C THR A 33 9.76 15.10 -2.32
N VAL A 34 9.25 15.03 -3.55
CA VAL A 34 9.12 16.19 -4.44
C VAL A 34 8.16 17.23 -3.86
N VAL A 35 7.01 16.81 -3.33
CA VAL A 35 6.04 17.70 -2.66
C VAL A 35 6.66 18.38 -1.45
N LEU A 36 7.48 17.67 -0.68
CA LEU A 36 8.21 18.26 0.45
C LEU A 36 9.29 19.25 -0.02
N MET A 37 10.03 18.93 -1.09
CA MET A 37 11.06 19.81 -1.67
C MET A 37 10.48 21.07 -2.31
N MET A 38 9.24 21.01 -2.81
CA MET A 38 8.54 22.15 -3.38
C MET A 38 8.07 23.17 -2.32
N LYS A 39 8.16 22.84 -1.02
CA LYS A 39 7.81 23.77 0.05
C LYS A 39 8.85 24.89 0.13
N PHE A 40 8.42 26.13 -0.13
CA PHE A 40 9.29 27.31 -0.07
C PHE A 40 8.76 28.36 0.92
N SER A 41 9.66 29.19 1.44
CA SER A 41 9.41 30.10 2.58
C SER A 41 8.53 31.33 2.29
N ASP A 42 7.85 31.39 1.14
CA ASP A 42 7.00 32.53 0.74
C ASP A 42 5.77 32.06 -0.08
N GLN A 43 5.31 30.83 0.16
CA GLN A 43 4.28 30.23 -0.69
C GLN A 43 2.87 30.76 -0.39
N PRO A 44 2.04 31.00 -1.42
CA PRO A 44 0.66 31.43 -1.21
C PRO A 44 -0.14 30.37 -0.44
N GLU A 45 -1.09 30.80 0.41
CA GLU A 45 -1.89 29.90 1.27
C GLU A 45 -2.59 28.78 0.48
N SER A 46 -3.04 29.06 -0.73
CA SER A 46 -3.65 28.05 -1.62
C SER A 46 -2.68 26.93 -1.97
N TYR A 47 -1.40 27.25 -2.18
CA TYR A 47 -0.35 26.28 -2.47
C TYR A 47 0.01 25.46 -1.21
N ASP A 48 0.16 26.09 -0.05
CA ASP A 48 0.40 25.36 1.22
C ASP A 48 -0.71 24.35 1.52
N ASN A 49 -1.97 24.73 1.27
CA ASN A 49 -3.11 23.83 1.44
C ASN A 49 -3.05 22.63 0.50
N VAL A 50 -2.76 22.84 -0.79
CA VAL A 50 -2.61 21.75 -1.76
C VAL A 50 -1.48 20.79 -1.35
N LEU A 51 -0.32 21.33 -0.94
CA LEU A 51 0.80 20.50 -0.48
C LEU A 51 0.44 19.70 0.78
N LYS A 52 -0.29 20.29 1.73
CA LYS A 52 -0.82 19.59 2.91
C LYS A 52 -1.77 18.46 2.53
N TYR A 53 -2.73 18.71 1.64
CA TYR A 53 -3.66 17.68 1.18
C TYR A 53 -2.93 16.55 0.47
N LEU A 54 -1.94 16.85 -0.39
CA LEU A 54 -1.12 15.83 -1.05
C LEU A 54 -0.37 14.95 -0.04
N ASN A 55 0.27 15.55 0.98
CA ASN A 55 0.95 14.78 2.03
C ASN A 55 0.00 13.88 2.82
N ILE A 56 -1.22 14.35 3.13
CA ILE A 56 -2.25 13.55 3.79
C ILE A 56 -2.69 12.40 2.90
N VAL A 57 -2.94 12.65 1.62
CA VAL A 57 -3.31 11.63 0.64
C VAL A 57 -2.21 10.57 0.52
N PHE A 58 -0.94 10.96 0.43
CA PHE A 58 0.18 10.01 0.41
C PHE A 58 0.28 9.19 1.70
N THR A 59 0.03 9.80 2.85
CA THR A 59 0.04 9.10 4.15
C THR A 59 -1.07 8.05 4.22
N ILE A 60 -2.28 8.37 3.71
CA ILE A 60 -3.40 7.42 3.64
C ILE A 60 -3.08 6.29 2.67
N LEU A 61 -2.53 6.59 1.51
CA LEU A 61 -2.15 5.58 0.51
C LEU A 61 -1.05 4.64 1.03
N PHE A 62 -0.05 5.16 1.74
CA PHE A 62 0.98 4.36 2.40
C PHE A 62 0.37 3.46 3.49
N SER A 63 -0.56 4.01 4.29
CA SER A 63 -1.26 3.23 5.31
C SER A 63 -2.11 2.13 4.69
N PHE A 64 -2.77 2.40 3.56
CA PHE A 64 -3.57 1.42 2.82
C PHE A 64 -2.69 0.30 2.24
N GLU A 65 -1.52 0.61 1.69
CA GLU A 65 -0.56 -0.39 1.26
C GLU A 65 -0.12 -1.29 2.43
N CYS A 66 0.22 -0.70 3.57
CA CYS A 66 0.62 -1.46 4.75
C CYS A 66 -0.50 -2.43 5.20
N ILE A 67 -1.76 -1.97 5.21
CA ILE A 67 -2.93 -2.81 5.51
C ILE A 67 -3.07 -3.95 4.50
N LEU A 68 -2.95 -3.66 3.19
CA LEU A 68 -3.01 -4.69 2.14
C LEU A 68 -1.91 -5.74 2.30
N LYS A 69 -0.68 -5.33 2.64
CA LYS A 69 0.42 -6.25 2.95
C LYS A 69 0.13 -7.09 4.19
N ILE A 70 -0.37 -6.49 5.27
CA ILE A 70 -0.74 -7.20 6.49
C ILE A 70 -1.84 -8.24 6.20
N ILE A 71 -2.83 -7.92 5.39
CA ILE A 71 -3.89 -8.86 5.02
C ILE A 71 -3.32 -9.98 4.13
N ALA A 72 -2.47 -9.65 3.16
CA ALA A 72 -1.84 -10.64 2.28
C ALA A 72 -0.94 -11.61 3.04
N PHE A 73 -0.13 -11.13 3.99
CA PHE A 73 0.74 -11.98 4.82
C PHE A 73 -0.02 -12.67 5.97
N GLY A 74 -0.98 -12.01 6.60
CA GLY A 74 -1.81 -12.57 7.67
C GLY A 74 -2.74 -13.67 7.18
N ALA A 75 -3.27 -13.55 5.96
CA ALA A 75 -4.00 -14.64 5.31
C ALA A 75 -3.12 -15.87 5.06
N LEU A 76 -1.83 -15.67 4.78
CA LEU A 76 -0.87 -16.76 4.55
C LEU A 76 -0.65 -17.61 5.82
N VAL A 77 -0.64 -16.98 7.01
CA VAL A 77 -0.55 -17.69 8.31
C VAL A 77 -1.81 -18.52 8.59
N SER A 78 -3.00 -18.00 8.27
CA SER A 78 -4.25 -18.77 8.41
C SER A 78 -4.29 -19.99 7.49
N VAL A 79 -3.77 -19.86 6.25
CA VAL A 79 -3.63 -20.98 5.30
C VAL A 79 -2.59 -22.00 5.76
N TYR A 80 -1.43 -21.57 6.29
CA TYR A 80 -0.39 -22.50 6.76
C TYR A 80 -0.79 -23.27 8.03
N THR A 81 -1.54 -22.63 8.93
CA THR A 81 -1.97 -23.27 10.19
C THR A 81 -3.12 -24.24 9.97
N GLY A 82 -3.91 -24.07 8.90
CA GLY A 82 -4.96 -25.02 8.49
C GLY A 82 -4.46 -26.28 7.78
N GLY A 83 -3.15 -26.40 7.50
CA GLY A 83 -2.54 -27.52 6.76
C GLY A 83 -1.69 -28.47 7.60
N ARG A 84 -1.56 -28.25 8.91
CA ARG A 84 -0.73 -29.07 9.83
C ARG A 84 -1.56 -29.76 10.91
N GLY A 85 -2.68 -30.33 10.48
CA GLY A 85 -3.62 -31.04 11.34
C GLY A 85 -4.38 -32.09 10.54
N MET A 86 -3.66 -33.02 9.92
CA MET A 86 -4.11 -34.36 9.52
C MET A 86 -2.88 -35.20 9.19
#